data_AF-A0A1Q5L5D7-F1
#
_entry.id   AF-A0A1Q5L5D7-F1
#
_cell.length_a   1.000
_cell.length_b   1.000
_cell.length_c   1.000
_cell.angle_alpha   90.00
_cell.angle_beta   90.00
_cell.angle_gamma   90.00
#
_symmetry.space_group_name_H-M   'P 1'
#
loop_
_entity.id
_entity.type
_entity.pdbx_description
1 polymer ?
#
loop_
_entity_poly.entity_id
_entity_poly.type
_entity_poly.pdbx_seq_one_letter_code
_entity_poly.pdbx_strand_id
1 'polypeptide(L)'
;MVTFTLERTAPLPLPEAWRRLTEWSRHADAVPLTRVTVLTPPPTRAGTVFVARSGVGPLAFDDRMEVTVWQPPGDGTPGLCRLEKRGRLVLGWAELEVRPGPGGRARVIWREELGVRLLPALFDRPLERTARAVFGRAVNRLLRQP
;
A
#
# COMPACT_ATOMS: atom_id res chain seq x y z
N MET A 1 -0.90 17.78 -3.50
CA MET A 1 -1.07 16.36 -3.91
C MET A 1 0.27 15.90 -4.41
N VAL A 2 0.74 14.72 -4.01
CA VAL A 2 2.06 14.22 -4.40
C VAL A 2 1.93 12.82 -4.99
N THR A 3 2.76 12.53 -5.99
CA THR A 3 2.81 11.21 -6.61
C THR A 3 4.22 10.65 -6.51
N PHE A 4 4.35 9.37 -6.16
CA PHE A 4 5.65 8.71 -6.15
C PHE A 4 5.56 7.23 -6.51
N THR A 5 6.67 6.72 -7.03
CA THR A 5 6.84 5.30 -7.35
C THR A 5 8.00 4.72 -6.54
N LEU A 6 7.81 3.51 -6.04
CA LEU A 6 8.83 2.69 -5.38
C LEU A 6 8.95 1.36 -6.13
N GLU A 7 10.18 0.96 -6.41
CA GLU A 7 10.46 -0.33 -7.07
C GLU A 7 11.37 -1.18 -6.19
N ARG A 8 11.07 -2.48 -6.09
CA ARG A 8 11.88 -3.46 -5.35
C ARG A 8 11.98 -4.76 -6.14
N THR A 9 13.14 -5.40 -6.03
CA THR A 9 13.32 -6.78 -6.52
C THR A 9 13.47 -7.71 -5.30
N ALA A 10 12.40 -8.42 -4.98
CA ALA A 10 12.34 -9.30 -3.82
C ALA A 10 12.87 -10.71 -4.16
N PRO A 11 13.68 -11.34 -3.29
CA PRO A 11 14.08 -12.74 -3.44
C PRO A 11 12.92 -13.68 -3.04
N LEU A 12 11.76 -13.48 -3.64
CA LEU A 12 10.53 -14.22 -3.37
C LEU A 12 9.91 -14.69 -4.69
N PRO A 13 9.26 -15.87 -4.70
CA PRO A 13 8.36 -16.24 -5.78
C PRO A 13 7.23 -15.21 -5.95
N LEU A 14 6.72 -15.09 -7.17
CA LEU A 14 5.66 -14.15 -7.53
C LEU A 14 4.42 -14.23 -6.61
N PRO A 15 3.84 -15.42 -6.32
CA PRO A 15 2.66 -15.52 -5.46
C PRO A 15 2.93 -15.09 -4.02
N GLU A 16 4.14 -15.31 -3.52
CA GLU A 16 4.51 -14.98 -2.15
C GLU A 16 4.73 -13.47 -1.98
N ALA A 17 5.36 -12.81 -2.94
CA ALA A 17 5.47 -11.35 -2.93
C ALA A 17 4.08 -10.68 -3.00
N TRP A 18 3.18 -11.21 -3.84
CA TRP A 18 1.79 -10.76 -3.91
C TRP A 18 1.07 -10.93 -2.57
N ARG A 19 1.06 -12.15 -2.01
CA ARG A 19 0.41 -12.46 -0.72
C ARG A 19 0.85 -11.50 0.37
N ARG A 20 2.16 -11.26 0.51
CA ARG A 20 2.71 -10.36 1.54
C ARG A 20 2.31 -8.91 1.35
N LEU A 21 2.22 -8.44 0.11
CA LEU A 21 1.85 -7.05 -0.21
C LEU A 21 0.36 -6.78 -0.10
N THR A 22 -0.49 -7.80 -0.23
CA THR A 22 -1.94 -7.64 -0.21
C THR A 22 -2.59 -8.19 1.05
N GLU A 23 -1.80 -8.65 2.01
CA GLU A 23 -2.27 -8.94 3.37
C GLU A 23 -2.44 -7.63 4.12
N TRP A 24 -3.64 -7.05 4.04
CA TRP A 24 -3.92 -5.70 4.55
C TRP A 24 -3.63 -5.58 6.04
N SER A 25 -3.97 -6.60 6.83
CA SER A 25 -3.75 -6.62 8.27
C SER A 25 -2.28 -6.37 8.66
N ARG A 26 -1.34 -6.91 7.88
CA ARG A 26 0.12 -6.78 8.11
C ARG A 26 0.68 -5.39 7.86
N HIS A 27 -0.06 -4.51 7.22
CA HIS A 27 0.37 -3.12 7.05
C HIS A 27 0.45 -2.39 8.40
N ALA A 28 -0.29 -2.84 9.42
CA ALA A 28 -0.19 -2.34 10.79
C ALA A 28 1.21 -2.55 11.39
N ASP A 29 1.88 -3.65 11.04
CA ASP A 29 3.24 -3.93 11.51
C ASP A 29 4.31 -3.17 10.72
N ALA A 30 3.94 -2.68 9.54
CA ALA A 30 4.86 -2.08 8.57
C ALA A 30 4.90 -0.55 8.65
N VAL A 31 3.78 0.08 9.03
CA VAL A 31 3.64 1.54 9.15
C VAL A 31 3.59 1.92 10.63
N PRO A 32 4.50 2.77 11.13
CA PRO A 32 4.52 3.16 12.54
C PRO A 32 3.22 3.82 12.99
N LEU A 33 2.78 3.49 14.21
CA LEU A 33 1.58 4.06 14.83
C LEU A 33 0.30 3.82 14.02
N THR A 34 0.28 2.78 13.19
CA THR A 34 -0.87 2.42 12.35
C THR A 34 -1.51 1.12 12.83
N ARG A 35 -2.83 1.11 12.91
CA ARG A 35 -3.64 -0.11 13.07
C ARG A 35 -4.49 -0.29 11.83
N VAL A 36 -4.64 -1.53 11.37
CA VAL A 36 -5.45 -1.84 10.18
C VAL A 36 -6.61 -2.74 10.58
N THR A 37 -7.81 -2.32 10.17
CA THR A 37 -9.05 -3.11 10.33
C THR A 37 -9.65 -3.36 8.95
N VAL A 38 -9.78 -4.63 8.58
CA VAL A 38 -10.49 -5.02 7.35
C VAL A 38 -11.98 -5.08 7.64
N LEU A 39 -12.77 -4.32 6.88
CA LEU A 39 -14.22 -4.18 7.10
C LEU A 39 -15.05 -5.12 6.22
N THR A 40 -14.47 -5.62 5.13
CA THR A 40 -15.10 -6.60 4.25
C THR A 40 -14.59 -8.01 4.57
N PRO A 41 -15.48 -9.01 4.75
CA PRO A 41 -15.05 -10.40 4.97
C PRO A 41 -14.18 -10.93 3.82
N PRO A 42 -13.24 -11.86 4.10
CA PRO A 42 -12.42 -12.49 3.07
C PRO A 42 -13.25 -13.36 2.11
N PRO A 43 -12.74 -13.66 0.90
CA PRO A 43 -11.44 -13.26 0.37
C PRO A 43 -11.40 -11.80 -0.13
N THR A 44 -10.20 -11.22 -0.23
CA THR A 44 -10.01 -9.91 -0.86
C THR A 44 -10.45 -9.94 -2.33
N ARG A 45 -11.18 -8.91 -2.74
CA ARG A 45 -11.70 -8.70 -4.09
C ARG A 45 -11.93 -7.20 -4.34
N ALA A 46 -12.33 -6.85 -5.55
CA ALA A 46 -12.87 -5.51 -5.80
C ALA A 46 -14.07 -5.24 -4.86
N GLY A 47 -14.11 -4.05 -4.27
CA GLY A 47 -15.03 -3.64 -3.22
C GLY A 47 -14.60 -4.05 -1.80
N THR A 48 -13.46 -4.73 -1.61
CA THR A 48 -12.90 -4.94 -0.26
C THR A 48 -12.51 -3.61 0.35
N VAL A 49 -13.00 -3.34 1.56
CA VAL A 49 -12.74 -2.11 2.30
C VAL A 49 -11.94 -2.43 3.55
N PHE A 50 -10.95 -1.58 3.84
CA PHE A 50 -10.21 -1.60 5.10
C PHE A 50 -9.88 -0.17 5.54
N VAL A 51 -9.56 -0.01 6.82
CA VAL A 51 -9.21 1.28 7.42
C VAL A 51 -7.84 1.16 8.05
N ALA A 52 -6.92 2.03 7.64
CA ALA A 52 -5.65 2.26 8.32
C ALA A 52 -5.78 3.48 9.23
N ARG A 53 -5.85 3.25 10.54
CA ARG A 53 -5.88 4.31 11.55
C ARG A 53 -4.47 4.63 12.00
N SER A 54 -4.00 5.85 11.76
CA SER A 54 -2.63 6.28 12.08
C SER A 54 -2.61 7.42 13.10
N GLY A 55 -1.75 7.34 14.11
CA GLY A 55 -1.52 8.38 15.11
C GLY A 55 -1.72 7.91 16.56
N VAL A 56 -1.67 8.86 17.50
CA VAL A 56 -1.75 8.57 18.96
C VAL A 56 -2.90 9.37 19.58
N GLY A 57 -3.77 8.68 20.31
CA GLY A 57 -4.88 9.30 21.04
C GLY A 57 -5.78 10.17 20.13
N PRO A 58 -6.08 11.42 20.50
CA PRO A 58 -6.94 12.31 19.72
C PRO A 58 -6.30 12.82 18.42
N LEU A 59 -4.98 12.63 18.23
CA LEU A 59 -4.25 13.03 17.02
C LEU A 59 -4.24 11.91 15.95
N ALA A 60 -5.10 10.90 16.09
CA ALA A 60 -5.22 9.82 15.12
C ALA A 60 -6.22 10.17 14.00
N PHE A 61 -5.90 9.74 12.78
CA PHE A 61 -6.78 9.85 11.62
C PHE A 61 -7.01 8.50 10.96
N ASP A 62 -8.16 8.37 10.31
CA ASP A 62 -8.53 7.18 9.55
C ASP A 62 -8.29 7.41 8.05
N ASP A 63 -7.51 6.51 7.45
CA ASP A 63 -7.41 6.34 6.01
C ASP A 63 -8.25 5.13 5.58
N ARG A 64 -9.47 5.40 5.10
CA ARG A 64 -10.39 4.38 4.60
C ARG A 64 -10.03 4.09 3.14
N MET A 65 -9.68 2.86 2.83
CA MET A 65 -9.30 2.42 1.48
C MET A 65 -10.28 1.38 0.95
N GLU A 66 -10.53 1.44 -0.36
CA GLU A 66 -11.32 0.47 -1.10
C GLU A 66 -10.49 -0.11 -2.25
N VAL A 67 -10.46 -1.43 -2.36
CA VAL A 67 -9.89 -2.14 -3.50
C VAL A 67 -10.79 -1.93 -4.71
N THR A 68 -10.33 -1.18 -5.71
CA THR A 68 -11.08 -0.95 -6.95
C THR A 68 -10.65 -1.86 -8.09
N VAL A 69 -9.40 -2.31 -8.08
CA VAL A 69 -8.89 -3.34 -9.01
C VAL A 69 -8.26 -4.45 -8.18
N TRP A 70 -8.59 -5.69 -8.53
CA TRP A 70 -8.02 -6.88 -7.91
C TRP A 70 -7.78 -7.95 -8.97
N GLN A 71 -6.52 -8.14 -9.33
CA GLN A 71 -6.06 -9.12 -10.31
C GLN A 71 -4.85 -9.84 -9.70
N PRO A 72 -5.04 -10.96 -8.98
CA PRO A 72 -3.91 -11.73 -8.46
C PRO A 72 -3.05 -12.30 -9.59
N PRO A 73 -1.73 -12.50 -9.38
CA PRO A 73 -0.86 -13.08 -10.39
C PRO A 73 -1.28 -14.52 -10.70
N GLY A 74 -1.17 -14.90 -11.97
CA GLY A 74 -1.30 -16.28 -12.44
C GLY A 74 0.04 -16.86 -12.89
N ASP A 75 0.00 -17.88 -13.73
CA ASP A 75 1.18 -18.56 -14.29
C ASP A 75 1.98 -17.61 -15.19
N GLY A 76 2.89 -16.84 -14.60
CA GLY A 76 3.75 -15.89 -15.28
C GLY A 76 3.10 -14.54 -15.61
N THR A 77 1.82 -14.34 -15.28
CA THR A 77 1.14 -13.04 -15.45
C THR A 77 1.34 -12.15 -14.22
N PRO A 78 1.48 -10.82 -14.40
CA PRO A 78 1.62 -9.90 -13.28
C PRO A 78 0.34 -9.83 -12.45
N GLY A 79 0.49 -9.62 -11.15
CA GLY A 79 -0.59 -9.22 -10.26
C GLY A 79 -0.73 -7.70 -10.23
N LEU A 80 -1.97 -7.21 -10.19
CA LEU A 80 -2.32 -5.80 -10.10
C LEU A 80 -3.44 -5.58 -9.08
N CYS A 81 -3.19 -4.72 -8.11
CA CYS A 81 -4.20 -4.22 -7.19
C CYS A 81 -4.21 -2.69 -7.22
N ARG A 82 -5.41 -2.10 -7.23
CA ARG A 82 -5.60 -0.65 -7.06
C ARG A 82 -6.48 -0.38 -5.85
N LEU A 83 -6.06 0.59 -5.05
CA LEU A 83 -6.74 1.09 -3.87
C LEU A 83 -7.12 2.55 -4.10
N GLU A 84 -8.37 2.91 -3.80
CA GLU A 84 -8.80 4.31 -3.75
C GLU A 84 -9.01 4.71 -2.29
N LYS A 85 -8.48 5.87 -1.90
CA LYS A 85 -8.67 6.42 -0.54
C LYS A 85 -10.02 7.12 -0.50
N ARG A 86 -10.96 6.52 0.23
CA ARG A 86 -12.33 7.00 0.49
C ARG A 86 -12.46 7.78 1.80
N GLY A 87 -11.32 8.08 2.44
CA GLY A 87 -11.24 8.81 3.69
C GLY A 87 -11.55 10.31 3.53
N ARG A 88 -11.67 10.99 4.67
CA ARG A 88 -11.88 12.44 4.71
C ARG A 88 -10.57 13.22 4.65
N LEU A 89 -9.52 12.72 5.30
CA LEU A 89 -8.26 13.44 5.47
C LEU A 89 -7.21 12.98 4.46
N VAL A 90 -7.06 11.67 4.26
CA VAL A 90 -6.12 11.13 3.28
C VAL A 90 -6.86 10.91 1.96
N LEU A 91 -6.28 11.44 0.90
CA LEU A 91 -6.86 11.46 -0.45
C LEU A 91 -5.88 10.83 -1.45
N GLY A 92 -6.40 10.45 -2.62
CA GLY A 92 -5.63 9.85 -3.71
C GLY A 92 -5.81 8.33 -3.76
N TRP A 93 -4.83 7.63 -4.30
CA TRP A 93 -4.91 6.21 -4.63
C TRP A 93 -3.55 5.51 -4.44
N ALA A 94 -3.56 4.19 -4.42
CA ALA A 94 -2.35 3.37 -4.44
C ALA A 94 -2.52 2.25 -5.46
N GLU A 95 -1.43 1.87 -6.13
CA GLU A 95 -1.39 0.76 -7.07
C GLU A 95 -0.20 -0.12 -6.76
N LEU A 96 -0.49 -1.41 -6.61
CA LEU A 96 0.47 -2.44 -6.27
C LEU A 96 0.55 -3.40 -7.44
N GLU A 97 1.72 -3.49 -8.04
CA GLU A 97 2.00 -4.37 -9.15
C GLU A 97 3.12 -5.33 -8.76
N VAL A 98 2.92 -6.62 -9.01
CA VAL A 98 3.94 -7.64 -8.80
C VAL A 98 4.09 -8.42 -10.08
N ARG A 99 5.29 -8.43 -10.67
CA ARG A 99 5.57 -9.06 -11.96
C ARG A 99 6.79 -9.99 -11.89
N PRO A 100 6.92 -10.96 -12.81
CA PRO A 100 8.13 -11.77 -12.90
C PRO A 100 9.40 -10.92 -13.03
N GLY A 101 10.44 -11.33 -12.34
CA GLY A 101 11.76 -10.71 -12.33
C GLY A 101 12.87 -11.73 -12.65
N PRO A 102 14.11 -11.26 -12.81
CA PRO A 102 15.23 -12.11 -13.17
C PRO A 102 15.51 -13.16 -12.08
N GLY A 103 15.85 -14.39 -12.50
CA GLY A 103 16.25 -15.47 -11.59
C GLY A 103 15.14 -15.95 -10.66
N GLY A 104 13.89 -15.96 -11.11
CA GLY A 104 12.73 -16.42 -10.31
C GLY A 104 12.29 -15.45 -9.20
N ARG A 105 12.85 -14.24 -9.19
CA ARG A 105 12.54 -13.17 -8.23
C ARG A 105 11.29 -12.41 -8.64
N ALA A 106 10.62 -11.77 -7.70
CA ALA A 106 9.51 -10.87 -7.99
C ALA A 106 9.99 -9.41 -8.10
N ARG A 107 9.54 -8.71 -9.15
CA ARG A 107 9.62 -7.24 -9.24
C ARG A 107 8.33 -6.66 -8.71
N VAL A 108 8.45 -5.81 -7.70
CA VAL A 108 7.35 -5.11 -7.04
C VAL A 108 7.42 -3.65 -7.41
N ILE A 109 6.30 -3.09 -7.85
CA ILE A 109 6.14 -1.68 -8.13
C ILE A 109 4.96 -1.17 -7.32
N TRP A 110 5.22 -0.14 -6.53
CA TRP A 110 4.23 0.55 -5.72
C TRP A 110 4.13 1.97 -6.23
N ARG A 111 2.95 2.36 -6.72
CA ARG A 111 2.65 3.73 -7.12
C ARG A 111 1.64 4.31 -6.15
N GLU A 112 1.89 5.54 -5.73
CA GLU A 112 1.06 6.22 -4.75
C GLU A 112 0.74 7.62 -5.25
N GLU A 113 -0.53 8.00 -5.15
CA GLU A 113 -0.95 9.39 -5.10
C GLU A 113 -1.48 9.68 -3.69
N LEU A 114 -0.91 10.70 -3.07
CA LEU A 114 -1.19 11.06 -1.68
C LEU A 114 -1.52 12.54 -1.57
N GLY A 115 -2.66 12.81 -0.95
CA GLY A 115 -3.04 14.14 -0.48
C GLY A 115 -3.43 14.10 0.98
N VAL A 116 -3.11 15.17 1.70
CA VAL A 116 -3.64 15.42 3.04
C VAL A 116 -4.55 16.64 2.95
N ARG A 117 -5.84 16.43 3.22
CA ARG A 117 -6.83 17.51 3.23
C ARG A 117 -6.39 18.58 4.22
N LEU A 118 -6.45 19.83 3.80
CA LEU A 118 -6.02 21.03 4.55
C LEU A 118 -4.51 21.25 4.66
N LEU A 119 -3.66 20.38 4.11
CA LEU A 119 -2.22 20.63 4.05
C LEU A 119 -1.90 21.54 2.84
N PRO A 120 -1.32 22.73 3.05
CA PRO A 120 -0.96 23.62 1.95
C PRO A 120 0.10 23.03 1.01
N ALA A 121 0.06 23.40 -0.27
CA ALA A 121 0.98 22.90 -1.30
C ALA A 121 2.47 23.16 -1.00
N LEU A 122 2.78 24.17 -0.17
CA LEU A 122 4.17 24.44 0.27
C LEU A 122 4.80 23.25 1.02
N PHE A 123 3.98 22.37 1.59
CA PHE A 123 4.42 21.16 2.27
C PHE A 123 4.47 19.93 1.36
N ASP A 124 4.15 20.05 0.06
CA ASP A 124 4.14 18.91 -0.86
C ASP A 124 5.54 18.24 -0.95
N ARG A 125 6.63 19.02 -1.01
CA ARG A 125 8.00 18.44 -1.04
C ARG A 125 8.35 17.66 0.24
N PRO A 126 8.18 18.22 1.45
CA PRO A 126 8.30 17.45 2.70
C PRO A 126 7.39 16.23 2.75
N LEU A 127 6.13 16.35 2.30
CA LEU A 127 5.16 15.27 2.28
C LEU A 127 5.63 14.13 1.37
N GLU A 128 6.03 14.42 0.13
CA GLU A 128 6.53 13.42 -0.81
C GLU A 128 7.74 12.67 -0.25
N ARG A 129 8.73 13.40 0.29
CA ARG A 129 9.94 12.79 0.87
C ARG A 129 9.61 11.89 2.04
N THR A 130 8.75 12.35 2.94
CA THR A 130 8.34 11.61 4.13
C THR A 130 7.54 10.38 3.75
N ALA A 131 6.57 10.51 2.85
CA ALA A 131 5.77 9.41 2.34
C ALA A 131 6.66 8.37 1.65
N ARG A 132 7.52 8.78 0.72
CA ARG A 132 8.46 7.88 0.03
C ARG A 132 9.34 7.10 1.02
N ALA A 133 9.80 7.74 2.10
CA ALA A 133 10.59 7.07 3.14
C ALA A 133 9.75 6.07 3.95
N VAL A 134 8.54 6.45 4.40
CA VAL A 134 7.66 5.59 5.19
C VAL A 134 7.19 4.39 4.37
N PHE A 135 6.59 4.62 3.20
CA PHE A 135 6.13 3.54 2.31
C PHE A 135 7.29 2.69 1.81
N GLY A 136 8.46 3.29 1.54
CA GLY A 136 9.67 2.56 1.20
C GLY A 136 10.12 1.58 2.28
N ARG A 137 10.02 1.96 3.57
CA ARG A 137 10.29 1.07 4.70
C ARG A 137 9.19 0.03 4.88
N ALA A 138 7.92 0.41 4.71
CA ALA A 138 6.79 -0.50 4.84
C ALA A 138 6.86 -1.62 3.82
N VAL A 139 7.05 -1.30 2.53
CA VAL A 139 7.23 -2.29 1.45
C VAL A 139 8.42 -3.21 1.75
N ASN A 140 9.56 -2.66 2.19
CA ASN A 140 10.71 -3.48 2.57
C ASN A 140 10.39 -4.45 3.72
N ARG A 141 9.61 -4.01 4.72
CA ARG A 141 9.23 -4.83 5.87
C ARG A 141 8.25 -5.94 5.50
N LEU A 142 7.20 -5.59 4.74
CA LEU A 142 6.22 -6.55 4.20
C LEU A 142 6.91 -7.63 3.38
N LEU A 143 7.86 -7.25 2.51
CA LEU A 143 8.58 -8.22 1.68
C LEU A 143 9.59 -9.07 2.45
N ARG A 144 10.18 -8.58 3.54
CA ARG A 144 11.17 -9.35 4.32
C ARG A 144 10.52 -10.33 5.30
N GLN A 145 9.32 -10.04 5.79
CA GLN A 145 8.64 -10.86 6.78
C GLN A 145 7.49 -11.66 6.14
N PRO A 146 7.32 -12.96 6.45
CA PRO A 146 6.22 -13.77 5.95
C PRO A 146 4.85 -13.35 6.48
#